data_AF-A0A0J6EAL6-F1
#
_entry.id   AF-A0A0J6EAL6-F1
#
_cell.length_a   1.000
_cell.length_b   1.000
_cell.length_c   1.000
_cell.angle_alpha   90.00
_cell.angle_beta   90.00
_cell.angle_gamma   90.00
#
_symmetry.space_group_name_H-M   'P 1'
#
loop_
_entity.id
_entity.type
_entity.pdbx_description
1 polymer ?
#
loop_
_entity_poly.entity_id
_entity_poly.type
_entity_poly.pdbx_seq_one_letter_code
_entity_poly.pdbx_strand_id
1 'polypeptide(L)'
;MACLTGALLSGCLLAAAAPADAAVFQSAQIRKIVEGKEVYINGKTAKVKDTARSGQQLRTGRSRVELLFDNKSIGFLGRSSVITVGSQCMKLDRGAVLVSGPQKTCLGTKVLGVTGTTTIVSKDANNDAYNVITLEGTAYVGDPDGFEENLKIKPPEPSQSSTPGTPEVRPGDPSGRTTYICGCEVAQFSANGEFNRQAVLSRSQLLAAVNRFTSSDLQLPPEVSQRIQQSISRCQ
;
A
#
# COMPACT_ATOMS: atom_id res chain seq x y z
N MET A 1 3.80 30.50 43.66
CA MET A 1 4.33 29.29 44.31
C MET A 1 5.17 28.56 43.26
N ALA A 2 6.49 28.60 43.42
CA ALA A 2 7.47 28.12 42.44
C ALA A 2 7.48 26.60 42.36
N CYS A 3 7.72 26.04 41.17
CA CYS A 3 8.18 24.66 41.04
C CYS A 3 9.63 24.68 40.57
N LEU A 4 10.48 24.16 41.47
CA LEU A 4 11.92 24.09 41.40
C LEU A 4 12.41 23.09 40.34
N THR A 5 13.64 23.39 39.91
CA THR A 5 14.58 22.63 39.09
C THR A 5 14.71 21.14 39.42
N GLY A 6 14.77 20.31 38.37
CA GLY A 6 15.32 18.96 38.42
C GLY A 6 15.98 18.62 37.08
N ALA A 7 17.29 18.78 36.99
CA ALA A 7 18.09 18.38 35.84
C ALA A 7 18.40 16.88 35.92
N LEU A 8 17.79 16.08 35.04
CA LEU A 8 18.20 14.71 34.77
C LEU A 8 18.85 14.66 33.39
N LEU A 9 20.15 14.40 33.38
CA LEU A 9 20.93 14.03 32.19
C LEU A 9 20.38 12.71 31.65
N SER A 10 19.42 12.79 30.75
CA SER A 10 18.91 11.64 29.99
C SER A 10 19.65 11.59 28.65
N GLY A 11 20.62 10.68 28.55
CA GLY A 11 21.28 10.33 27.30
C GLY A 11 20.27 9.74 26.34
N CYS A 12 19.73 10.58 25.45
CA CYS A 12 18.83 10.16 24.39
C CYS A 12 19.67 9.41 23.35
N LEU A 13 19.65 8.08 23.40
CA LEU A 13 20.03 7.26 22.24
C LEU A 13 19.05 7.60 21.11
N LEU A 14 19.48 8.46 20.20
CA LEU A 14 18.84 8.69 18.92
C LEU A 14 19.00 7.41 18.09
N ALA A 15 18.04 6.51 18.20
CA ALA A 15 17.82 5.49 17.19
C ALA A 15 17.40 6.22 15.90
N ALA A 16 18.35 6.45 15.01
CA ALA A 16 18.07 6.96 13.68
C ALA A 16 17.18 5.92 12.95
N ALA A 17 15.88 6.19 12.89
CA ALA A 17 15.01 5.47 11.98
C ALA A 17 15.46 5.81 10.56
N ALA A 18 16.12 4.86 9.89
CA ALA A 18 16.50 5.01 8.49
C ALA A 18 15.23 5.32 7.66
N PRO A 19 15.31 6.23 6.68
CA PRO A 19 14.22 6.44 5.74
C PRO A 19 13.95 5.11 5.05
N ALA A 20 12.74 4.57 5.22
CA ALA A 20 12.35 3.36 4.56
C ALA A 20 11.93 3.73 3.13
N ASP A 21 12.85 3.61 2.18
CA ASP A 21 12.56 3.75 0.76
C ASP A 21 11.54 2.69 0.35
N ALA A 22 10.52 3.07 -0.42
CA ALA A 22 9.68 2.07 -1.04
C ALA A 22 10.57 1.23 -1.97
N ALA A 23 10.64 -0.06 -1.69
CA ALA A 23 11.53 -0.93 -2.42
C ALA A 23 10.94 -1.27 -3.80
N VAL A 24 11.82 -1.23 -4.79
CA VAL A 24 11.60 -1.89 -6.07
C VAL A 24 11.83 -3.38 -5.85
N PHE A 25 10.89 -4.23 -6.26
CA PHE A 25 11.00 -5.66 -6.05
C PHE A 25 11.26 -6.45 -7.31
N GLN A 26 12.30 -7.27 -7.25
CA GLN A 26 12.71 -8.13 -8.34
C GLN A 26 12.11 -9.53 -8.23
N SER A 27 11.46 -9.86 -7.11
CA SER A 27 10.86 -11.17 -6.90
C SER A 27 9.64 -11.17 -5.98
N ALA A 28 8.77 -12.16 -6.18
CA ALA A 28 7.61 -12.47 -5.36
C ALA A 28 7.54 -13.98 -5.13
N GLN A 29 7.83 -14.42 -3.91
CA GLN A 29 7.71 -15.84 -3.53
C GLN A 29 6.29 -16.15 -3.05
N ILE A 30 5.72 -17.25 -3.54
CA ILE A 30 4.45 -17.79 -3.06
C ILE A 30 4.65 -18.38 -1.66
N ARG A 31 3.99 -17.81 -0.65
CA ARG A 31 3.99 -18.29 0.73
C ARG A 31 2.86 -19.25 1.02
N LYS A 32 1.69 -18.97 0.45
CA LYS A 32 0.48 -19.75 0.69
C LYS A 32 -0.48 -19.65 -0.48
N ILE A 33 -1.19 -20.73 -0.77
CA ILE A 33 -2.27 -20.80 -1.77
C ILE A 33 -3.50 -21.34 -1.08
N VAL A 34 -4.66 -20.71 -1.27
CA VAL A 34 -5.93 -21.18 -0.73
C VAL A 34 -7.03 -21.22 -1.78
N GLU A 35 -8.10 -21.95 -1.47
CA GLU A 35 -9.32 -22.03 -2.28
C GLU A 35 -9.09 -22.53 -3.72
N GLY A 36 -8.06 -23.36 -3.93
CA GLY A 36 -7.83 -24.05 -5.19
C GLY A 36 -6.34 -24.26 -5.49
N LYS A 37 -6.06 -24.54 -6.77
CA LYS A 37 -4.69 -24.70 -7.32
C LYS A 37 -4.43 -23.76 -8.50
N GLU A 38 -5.34 -22.81 -8.74
CA GLU A 38 -5.32 -21.93 -9.91
C GLU A 38 -4.39 -20.75 -9.66
N VAL A 39 -3.09 -21.05 -9.60
CA VAL A 39 -2.01 -20.07 -9.46
C VAL A 39 -0.97 -20.37 -10.52
N TYR A 40 -0.55 -19.34 -11.25
CA TYR A 40 0.33 -19.51 -12.40
C TYR A 40 1.43 -18.44 -12.40
N ILE A 41 2.64 -18.85 -12.76
CA ILE A 41 3.77 -17.96 -13.07
C ILE A 41 4.12 -18.16 -14.54
N ASN A 42 4.04 -17.09 -15.35
CA ASN A 42 4.22 -17.14 -16.81
C ASN A 42 3.42 -18.27 -17.48
N GLY A 43 2.14 -18.41 -17.09
CA GLY A 43 1.23 -19.41 -17.63
C GLY A 43 1.45 -20.85 -17.12
N LYS A 44 2.51 -21.11 -16.35
CA LYS A 44 2.77 -22.44 -15.75
C LYS A 44 2.20 -22.50 -14.35
N THR A 45 1.57 -23.62 -14.00
CA THR A 45 1.05 -23.84 -12.64
C THR A 45 2.17 -23.68 -11.61
N ALA A 46 1.94 -22.87 -10.60
CA ALA A 46 2.88 -22.56 -9.54
C ALA A 46 2.46 -23.20 -8.21
N LYS A 47 3.44 -23.42 -7.34
CA LYS A 47 3.31 -24.04 -6.03
C LYS A 47 3.85 -23.12 -4.94
N VAL A 48 3.55 -23.47 -3.69
CA VAL A 48 4.15 -22.81 -2.53
C VAL A 48 5.69 -22.92 -2.62
N LYS A 49 6.37 -21.81 -2.31
CA LYS A 49 7.81 -21.54 -2.45
C LYS A 49 8.30 -21.23 -3.88
N ASP A 50 7.47 -21.37 -4.91
CA ASP A 50 7.84 -20.88 -6.24
C ASP A 50 7.95 -19.35 -6.21
N THR A 51 8.88 -18.81 -7.00
CA THR A 51 9.19 -17.39 -7.03
C THR A 51 9.00 -16.84 -8.43
N ALA A 52 8.11 -15.87 -8.58
CA ALA A 52 8.04 -15.02 -9.76
C ALA A 52 9.18 -14.00 -9.69
N ARG A 53 9.93 -13.85 -10.77
CA ARG A 53 11.03 -12.88 -10.91
C ARG A 53 10.60 -11.69 -11.77
N SER A 54 11.41 -10.66 -11.79
CA SER A 54 11.24 -9.47 -12.62
C SER A 54 10.91 -9.84 -14.07
N GLY A 55 9.89 -9.19 -14.63
CA GLY A 55 9.30 -9.45 -15.94
C GLY A 55 8.32 -10.62 -15.98
N GLN A 56 8.19 -11.42 -14.93
CA GLN A 56 7.26 -12.55 -14.89
C GLN A 56 5.88 -12.13 -14.38
N GLN A 57 4.86 -12.70 -15.00
CA GLN A 57 3.48 -12.53 -14.62
C GLN A 57 3.07 -13.60 -13.60
N LEU A 58 2.44 -13.18 -12.51
CA LEU A 58 1.78 -14.04 -11.53
C LEU A 58 0.27 -13.85 -11.65
N ARG A 59 -0.47 -14.93 -11.83
CA ARG A 59 -1.92 -14.93 -12.03
C ARG A 59 -2.62 -15.88 -11.07
N THR A 60 -3.77 -15.45 -10.57
CA THR A 60 -4.74 -16.28 -9.86
C THR A 60 -6.02 -16.48 -10.67
N GLY A 61 -6.64 -17.65 -10.53
CA GLY A 61 -8.01 -17.90 -10.97
C GLY A 61 -8.97 -17.81 -9.78
N ARG A 62 -9.55 -18.93 -9.35
CA ARG A 62 -10.39 -19.01 -8.15
C ARG A 62 -9.62 -18.93 -6.82
N SER A 63 -8.31 -19.13 -6.87
CA SER A 63 -7.44 -19.14 -5.69
C SER A 63 -7.10 -17.73 -5.18
N ARG A 64 -6.70 -17.65 -3.91
CA ARG A 64 -5.99 -16.51 -3.34
C ARG A 64 -4.59 -16.91 -2.91
N VAL A 65 -3.68 -15.95 -2.90
CA VAL A 65 -2.26 -16.23 -2.68
C VAL A 65 -1.64 -15.21 -1.74
N GLU A 66 -0.87 -15.70 -0.76
CA GLU A 66 0.05 -14.89 0.01
C GLU A 66 1.42 -14.89 -0.69
N LEU A 67 1.99 -13.70 -0.84
CA LEU A 67 3.25 -13.42 -1.51
C LEU A 67 4.23 -12.75 -0.54
N LEU A 68 5.51 -13.06 -0.68
CA LEU A 68 6.61 -12.37 -0.03
C LEU A 68 7.46 -11.69 -1.12
N PHE A 69 7.47 -10.36 -1.15
CA PHE A 69 8.26 -9.59 -2.13
C PHE A 69 9.62 -9.24 -1.55
N ASP A 70 10.70 -9.72 -2.19
CA ASP A 70 12.12 -9.60 -1.79
C ASP A 70 12.39 -9.66 -0.27
N ASN A 71 11.60 -10.45 0.47
CA ASN A 71 11.64 -10.56 1.93
C ASN A 71 11.37 -9.27 2.73
N LYS A 72 10.73 -8.24 2.12
CA LYS A 72 10.47 -6.95 2.78
C LYS A 72 8.99 -6.59 2.90
N SER A 73 8.15 -7.07 2.00
CA SER A 73 6.70 -6.80 2.04
C SER A 73 5.89 -8.07 1.81
N ILE A 74 4.69 -8.09 2.39
CA ILE A 74 3.75 -9.19 2.26
C ILE A 74 2.60 -8.73 1.38
N GLY A 75 2.31 -9.51 0.34
CA GLY A 75 1.19 -9.30 -0.57
C GLY A 75 0.12 -10.36 -0.43
N PHE A 76 -1.13 -9.98 -0.65
CA PHE A 76 -2.25 -10.90 -0.80
C PHE A 76 -2.89 -10.65 -2.15
N LEU A 77 -2.70 -11.58 -3.07
CA LEU A 77 -3.31 -11.50 -4.39
C LEU A 77 -4.71 -12.13 -4.32
N GLY A 78 -5.71 -11.33 -4.71
CA GLY A 78 -7.11 -11.75 -4.73
C GLY A 78 -7.39 -12.79 -5.83
N ARG A 79 -8.66 -13.17 -5.96
CA ARG A 79 -9.13 -14.01 -7.07
C ARG A 79 -9.03 -13.27 -8.40
N SER A 80 -8.89 -14.01 -9.50
CA SER A 80 -8.91 -13.50 -10.88
C SER A 80 -7.97 -12.31 -11.10
N SER A 81 -6.84 -12.31 -10.40
CA SER A 81 -5.91 -11.19 -10.36
C SER A 81 -4.64 -11.52 -11.13
N VAL A 82 -4.05 -10.50 -11.73
CA VAL A 82 -2.85 -10.61 -12.55
C VAL A 82 -1.92 -9.48 -12.17
N ILE A 83 -0.72 -9.85 -11.73
CA ILE A 83 0.37 -8.89 -11.50
C ILE A 83 1.56 -9.27 -12.37
N THR A 84 2.32 -8.26 -12.76
CA THR A 84 3.64 -8.44 -13.34
C THR A 84 4.68 -7.92 -12.33
N VAL A 85 5.60 -8.78 -11.92
CA VAL A 85 6.74 -8.39 -11.07
C VAL A 85 7.66 -7.54 -11.93
N GLY A 86 8.01 -6.33 -11.50
CA GLY A 86 8.72 -5.38 -12.35
C GLY A 86 9.91 -4.75 -11.66
N SER A 87 10.95 -4.49 -12.45
CA SER A 87 12.22 -3.93 -12.02
C SER A 87 12.19 -2.44 -11.65
N GLN A 88 11.04 -1.77 -11.76
CA GLN A 88 10.83 -0.39 -11.30
C GLN A 88 9.63 -0.27 -10.36
N CYS A 89 8.62 -1.11 -10.56
CA CYS A 89 7.38 -1.16 -9.79
C CYS A 89 6.67 -2.49 -10.09
N MET A 90 5.82 -2.95 -9.19
CA MET A 90 4.84 -3.99 -9.51
C MET A 90 3.74 -3.40 -10.39
N LYS A 91 3.30 -4.12 -11.43
CA LYS A 91 2.14 -3.73 -12.24
C LYS A 91 0.95 -4.61 -11.89
N LEU A 92 -0.21 -3.99 -11.67
CA LEU A 92 -1.48 -4.69 -11.56
C LEU A 92 -2.21 -4.61 -12.91
N ASP A 93 -2.28 -5.73 -13.60
CA ASP A 93 -2.92 -5.83 -14.91
C ASP A 93 -4.43 -6.07 -14.78
N ARG A 94 -4.85 -6.78 -13.72
CA ARG A 94 -6.26 -7.08 -13.42
C ARG A 94 -6.46 -7.45 -11.95
N GLY A 95 -7.65 -7.18 -11.42
CA GLY A 95 -8.12 -7.72 -10.15
C GLY A 95 -7.70 -6.82 -8.99
N ALA A 96 -7.23 -7.42 -7.89
CA ALA A 96 -6.82 -6.67 -6.72
C ALA A 96 -5.70 -7.34 -5.93
N VAL A 97 -4.89 -6.51 -5.27
CA VAL A 97 -3.80 -6.92 -4.39
C VAL A 97 -3.82 -6.07 -3.12
N LEU A 98 -3.70 -6.70 -1.96
CA LEU A 98 -3.40 -6.04 -0.69
C LEU A 98 -1.90 -6.15 -0.45
N VAL A 99 -1.23 -5.04 -0.15
CA VAL A 99 0.21 -5.04 0.17
C VAL A 99 0.42 -4.37 1.51
N SER A 100 1.17 -5.04 2.39
CA SER A 100 1.63 -4.51 3.67
C SER A 100 3.16 -4.41 3.63
N GLY A 101 3.69 -3.20 3.75
CA GLY A 101 5.12 -2.92 3.77
C GLY A 101 5.56 -2.00 2.64
N PRO A 102 6.87 -1.70 2.55
CA PRO A 102 7.40 -0.82 1.51
C PRO A 102 7.17 -1.46 0.13
N GLN A 103 6.61 -0.73 -0.84
CA GLN A 103 6.33 -1.25 -2.18
C GLN A 103 6.12 -0.09 -3.16
N LYS A 104 6.73 -0.16 -4.35
CA LYS A 104 6.33 0.65 -5.52
C LYS A 104 5.37 -0.12 -6.42
N THR A 105 4.26 0.49 -6.82
CA THR A 105 3.24 -0.05 -7.72
C THR A 105 2.96 0.96 -8.84
N CYS A 106 2.99 0.52 -10.10
CA CYS A 106 2.67 1.40 -11.21
C CYS A 106 1.16 1.49 -11.42
N LEU A 107 0.69 2.73 -11.62
CA LEU A 107 -0.66 3.09 -11.98
C LEU A 107 -0.56 3.88 -13.30
N GLY A 108 -0.55 3.19 -14.44
CA GLY A 108 -0.28 3.83 -15.74
C GLY A 108 1.13 4.45 -15.81
N THR A 109 1.21 5.76 -16.02
CA THR A 109 2.47 6.54 -16.02
C THR A 109 2.89 7.01 -14.63
N LYS A 110 2.01 6.88 -13.63
CA LYS A 110 2.28 7.27 -12.24
C LYS A 110 2.75 6.08 -11.41
N VAL A 111 3.36 6.38 -10.28
CA VAL A 111 3.81 5.40 -9.30
C VAL A 111 3.13 5.68 -7.97
N LEU A 112 2.41 4.67 -7.47
CA LEU A 112 2.06 4.55 -6.07
C LEU A 112 3.31 4.05 -5.34
N GLY A 113 3.70 4.73 -4.28
CA GLY A 113 4.60 4.13 -3.32
C GLY A 113 4.22 4.42 -1.89
N VAL A 114 4.66 3.50 -1.06
CA VAL A 114 4.30 3.41 0.35
C VAL A 114 5.52 3.04 1.17
N THR A 115 5.60 3.63 2.35
CA THR A 115 6.58 3.31 3.38
C THR A 115 5.83 2.82 4.61
N GLY A 116 5.90 1.53 4.91
CA GLY A 116 5.25 0.95 6.09
C GLY A 116 3.71 1.05 6.11
N THR A 117 3.08 1.36 4.97
CA THR A 117 1.63 1.55 4.83
C THR A 117 1.00 0.26 4.29
N THR A 118 -0.23 -0.04 4.71
CA THR A 118 -1.00 -1.14 4.14
C THR A 118 -2.02 -0.61 3.14
N THR A 119 -1.95 -1.07 1.90
CA THR A 119 -2.83 -0.60 0.82
C THR A 119 -3.52 -1.75 0.11
N ILE A 120 -4.68 -1.45 -0.47
CA ILE A 120 -5.32 -2.30 -1.47
C ILE A 120 -5.29 -1.53 -2.78
N VAL A 121 -4.73 -2.15 -3.82
CA VAL A 121 -4.77 -1.65 -5.18
C VAL A 121 -5.68 -2.58 -5.98
N SER A 122 -6.64 -2.01 -6.68
CA SER A 122 -7.53 -2.74 -7.59
C SER A 122 -7.64 -2.04 -8.92
N LYS A 123 -7.89 -2.81 -9.98
CA LYS A 123 -8.13 -2.28 -11.32
C LYS A 123 -9.53 -2.68 -11.78
N ASP A 124 -10.34 -1.68 -12.12
CA ASP A 124 -11.71 -1.85 -12.62
C ASP A 124 -11.66 -2.51 -14.00
N ALA A 125 -12.46 -3.56 -14.18
CA ALA A 125 -12.44 -4.35 -15.40
C ALA A 125 -13.14 -3.68 -16.60
N ASN A 126 -13.96 -2.64 -16.35
CA ASN A 126 -14.78 -2.00 -17.39
C ASN A 126 -14.10 -0.77 -17.99
N ASN A 127 -13.33 -0.03 -17.19
CA ASN A 127 -12.74 1.25 -17.60
C ASN A 127 -11.24 1.37 -17.28
N ASP A 128 -10.60 0.28 -16.84
CA ASP A 128 -9.18 0.22 -16.48
C ASP A 128 -8.74 1.20 -15.37
N ALA A 129 -9.68 1.83 -14.66
CA ALA A 129 -9.38 2.75 -13.57
C ALA A 129 -8.78 2.00 -12.38
N TYR A 130 -7.82 2.62 -11.72
CA TYR A 130 -7.24 2.13 -10.49
C TYR A 130 -8.01 2.68 -9.29
N ASN A 131 -8.27 1.84 -8.29
CA ASN A 131 -8.71 2.30 -6.97
C ASN A 131 -7.63 1.90 -5.96
N VAL A 132 -7.14 2.88 -5.21
CA VAL A 132 -6.15 2.71 -4.15
C VAL A 132 -6.82 3.04 -2.83
N ILE A 133 -6.94 2.03 -1.97
CA ILE A 133 -7.44 2.18 -0.60
C ILE A 133 -6.25 2.13 0.34
N THR A 134 -6.09 3.15 1.18
CA THR A 134 -5.09 3.15 2.25
C THR A 134 -5.74 2.71 3.55
N LEU A 135 -5.38 1.53 4.04
CA LEU A 135 -5.93 0.99 5.28
C LEU A 135 -5.27 1.59 6.51
N GLU A 136 -3.96 1.83 6.44
CA GLU A 136 -3.14 2.33 7.54
C GLU A 136 -1.96 3.11 6.94
N GLY A 137 -1.68 4.30 7.47
CA GLY A 137 -0.54 5.13 7.06
C GLY A 137 -0.93 6.18 6.03
N THR A 138 0.00 6.48 5.12
CA THR A 138 -0.21 7.43 4.03
C THR A 138 0.42 6.86 2.77
N ALA A 139 -0.34 6.87 1.69
CA ALA A 139 0.12 6.49 0.38
C ALA A 139 0.30 7.73 -0.51
N TYR A 140 1.22 7.64 -1.45
CA TYR A 140 1.57 8.74 -2.33
C TYR A 140 1.55 8.22 -3.77
N VAL A 141 0.86 8.93 -4.65
CA VAL A 141 0.84 8.65 -6.08
C VAL A 141 1.37 9.86 -6.82
N GLY A 142 2.41 9.70 -7.63
CA GLY A 142 3.00 10.80 -8.38
C GLY A 142 3.85 10.35 -9.55
N ASP A 143 4.61 11.27 -10.12
CA ASP A 143 5.59 10.97 -11.17
C ASP A 143 6.66 9.99 -10.62
N PRO A 144 7.16 9.03 -11.43
CA PRO A 144 8.14 8.03 -10.98
C PRO A 144 9.40 8.64 -10.33
N ASP A 145 9.79 9.81 -10.83
CA ASP A 145 11.01 10.53 -10.50
C ASP A 145 10.87 11.33 -9.19
N GLY A 146 9.64 11.71 -8.82
CA GLY A 146 9.33 12.50 -7.62
C GLY A 146 9.23 11.67 -6.34
N PHE A 147 9.39 10.34 -6.43
CA PHE A 147 9.14 9.44 -5.32
C PHE A 147 10.15 9.57 -4.17
N GLU A 148 11.44 9.67 -4.48
CA GLU A 148 12.54 9.70 -3.50
C GLU A 148 12.60 11.04 -2.74
N GLU A 149 12.13 12.12 -3.37
CA GLU A 149 12.11 13.47 -2.78
C GLU A 149 10.96 13.62 -1.77
N ASN A 150 9.80 13.04 -2.08
CA ASN A 150 8.60 13.14 -1.24
C ASN A 150 8.64 12.22 0.00
N LEU A 151 9.43 11.15 0.01
CA LEU A 151 9.66 10.33 1.22
C LEU A 151 10.47 11.05 2.31
N LYS A 152 11.19 12.12 1.96
CA LYS A 152 11.87 13.00 2.92
C LYS A 152 10.92 14.01 3.55
N ILE A 153 9.74 14.19 2.98
CA ILE A 153 8.70 15.09 3.50
C ILE A 153 7.85 14.28 4.48
N LYS A 154 8.09 14.47 5.78
CA LYS A 154 7.26 13.90 6.87
C LYS A 154 5.78 14.23 6.58
N PRO A 155 4.82 13.29 6.70
CA PRO A 155 3.40 13.62 6.63
C PRO A 155 3.10 14.78 7.59
N PRO A 156 2.22 15.74 7.21
CA PRO A 156 1.82 16.78 8.14
C PRO A 156 1.27 16.13 9.42
N GLU A 157 1.90 16.45 10.54
CA GLU A 157 1.55 15.92 11.85
C GLU A 157 0.12 16.38 12.20
N PRO A 158 -0.79 15.49 12.60
CA PRO A 158 -2.15 15.90 12.92
C PRO A 158 -2.13 16.69 14.22
N SER A 159 -2.35 18.01 14.08
CA SER A 159 -2.60 19.03 15.11
C SER A 159 -1.37 19.65 15.75
N GLN A 160 -1.01 20.88 15.33
CA GLN A 160 -1.06 22.07 16.19
C GLN A 160 -1.30 23.35 15.35
N SER A 161 -2.35 24.08 15.72
CA SER A 161 -2.51 25.54 15.60
C SER A 161 -2.34 26.18 14.22
N SER A 162 -3.47 26.62 13.67
CA SER A 162 -3.60 27.51 12.51
C SER A 162 -2.81 28.83 12.70
N THR A 163 -1.63 28.91 12.09
CA THR A 163 -0.98 30.17 11.74
C THR A 163 -1.35 30.52 10.29
N PRO A 164 -1.75 31.75 9.96
CA PRO A 164 -2.01 32.14 8.57
C PRO A 164 -0.69 32.15 7.79
N GLY A 165 -0.52 31.22 6.85
CA GLY A 165 0.65 31.17 5.97
C GLY A 165 1.12 29.78 5.54
N THR A 166 0.66 28.71 6.18
CA THR A 166 1.01 27.33 5.77
C THR A 166 -0.01 26.82 4.75
N PRO A 167 0.40 26.28 3.58
CA PRO A 167 -0.52 25.65 2.64
C PRO A 167 -1.26 24.50 3.32
N GLU A 168 -2.58 24.61 3.39
CA GLU A 168 -3.48 23.53 3.75
C GLU A 168 -3.23 22.35 2.81
N VAL A 169 -2.75 21.21 3.33
CA VAL A 169 -2.64 19.97 2.55
C VAL A 169 -4.06 19.49 2.29
N ARG A 170 -4.60 19.90 1.14
CA ARG A 170 -5.88 19.42 0.63
C ARG A 170 -5.69 18.01 0.05
N PRO A 171 -6.72 17.14 0.12
CA PRO A 171 -6.77 15.94 -0.71
C PRO A 171 -6.57 16.33 -2.18
N GLY A 172 -5.53 15.77 -2.80
CA GLY A 172 -4.95 16.28 -4.05
C GLY A 172 -3.99 17.45 -3.82
N ASP A 173 -2.72 17.28 -4.20
CA ASP A 173 -1.71 18.33 -4.13
C ASP A 173 -2.13 19.53 -5.02
N PRO A 174 -2.12 20.78 -4.52
CA PRO A 174 -2.36 21.97 -5.34
C PRO A 174 -1.31 22.17 -6.45
N SER A 175 -0.15 21.48 -6.40
CA SER A 175 0.81 21.42 -7.50
C SER A 175 0.37 20.52 -8.65
N GLY A 176 -0.60 19.62 -8.41
CA GLY A 176 -1.12 18.64 -9.38
C GLY A 176 -0.19 17.45 -9.66
N ARG A 177 1.00 17.38 -9.03
CA ARG A 177 2.00 16.34 -9.35
C ARG A 177 1.91 15.11 -8.46
N THR A 178 1.41 15.26 -7.23
CA THR A 178 1.32 14.18 -6.24
C THR A 178 -0.09 14.07 -5.65
N THR A 179 -0.55 12.88 -5.32
CA THR A 179 -1.79 12.64 -4.59
C THR A 179 -1.47 11.89 -3.31
N TYR A 180 -1.89 12.46 -2.18
CA TYR A 180 -1.75 11.87 -0.85
C TYR A 180 -3.06 11.16 -0.50
N ILE A 181 -2.98 9.91 -0.04
CA ILE A 181 -4.12 9.09 0.34
C ILE A 181 -3.91 8.61 1.78
N CYS A 182 -4.66 9.18 2.71
CA CYS A 182 -4.56 8.90 4.13
C CYS A 182 -5.28 7.60 4.50
N GLY A 183 -5.01 7.10 5.71
CA GLY A 183 -5.76 5.99 6.28
C GLY A 183 -7.28 6.22 6.20
N CYS A 184 -8.02 5.15 5.91
CA CYS A 184 -9.46 5.15 5.68
C CYS A 184 -9.93 5.76 4.36
N GLU A 185 -9.03 6.21 3.48
CA GLU A 185 -9.42 6.83 2.21
C GLU A 185 -9.27 5.89 1.02
N VAL A 186 -10.05 6.19 -0.02
CA VAL A 186 -9.88 5.65 -1.36
C VAL A 186 -9.65 6.79 -2.34
N ALA A 187 -8.66 6.64 -3.21
CA ALA A 187 -8.50 7.48 -4.38
C ALA A 187 -8.64 6.65 -5.65
N GLN A 188 -9.33 7.23 -6.63
CA GLN A 188 -9.47 6.67 -7.96
C GLN A 188 -8.54 7.41 -8.93
N PHE A 189 -7.88 6.63 -9.77
CA PHE A 189 -7.03 7.10 -10.86
C PHE A 189 -7.50 6.49 -12.16
N SER A 190 -7.38 7.22 -13.26
CA SER A 190 -7.67 6.72 -14.59
C SER A 190 -6.61 5.71 -15.06
N ALA A 191 -6.81 5.10 -16.23
CA ALA A 191 -5.93 4.06 -16.76
C ALA A 191 -4.47 4.52 -16.98
N ASN A 192 -4.25 5.81 -17.24
CA ASN A 192 -2.91 6.39 -17.35
C ASN A 192 -2.34 6.88 -16.00
N GLY A 193 -3.09 6.75 -14.90
CA GLY A 193 -2.63 7.15 -13.57
C GLY A 193 -3.06 8.54 -13.12
N GLU A 194 -3.77 9.30 -13.95
CA GLU A 194 -4.23 10.64 -13.55
C GLU A 194 -5.33 10.56 -12.48
N PHE A 195 -5.23 11.43 -11.48
CA PHE A 195 -6.19 11.51 -10.39
C PHE A 195 -7.60 11.82 -10.91
N ASN A 196 -8.60 11.16 -10.34
CA ASN A 196 -10.00 11.36 -10.68
C ASN A 196 -10.80 11.89 -9.49
N ARG A 197 -10.81 11.14 -8.38
CA ARG A 197 -11.57 11.49 -7.18
C ARG A 197 -11.00 10.80 -5.94
N GLN A 198 -11.36 11.33 -4.77
CA GLN A 198 -11.01 10.76 -3.47
C GLN A 198 -12.23 10.80 -2.54
N ALA A 199 -12.33 9.82 -1.65
CA ALA A 199 -13.39 9.74 -0.66
C ALA A 199 -12.91 9.04 0.62
N VAL A 200 -13.55 9.36 1.74
CA VAL A 200 -13.40 8.62 3.00
C VAL A 200 -14.31 7.39 2.95
N LEU A 201 -13.78 6.24 3.33
CA LEU A 201 -14.52 5.00 3.46
C LEU A 201 -15.00 4.79 4.89
N SER A 202 -16.23 4.31 5.03
CA SER A 202 -16.76 3.87 6.31
C SER A 202 -16.07 2.59 6.79
N ARG A 203 -16.16 2.33 8.08
CA ARG A 203 -15.69 1.06 8.68
C ARG A 203 -16.20 -0.18 7.96
N SER A 204 -17.48 -0.23 7.59
CA SER A 204 -18.06 -1.39 6.90
C SER A 204 -17.51 -1.57 5.49
N GLN A 205 -17.26 -0.46 4.77
CA GLN A 205 -16.64 -0.49 3.45
C GLN A 205 -15.19 -1.00 3.51
N LEU A 206 -14.41 -0.56 4.51
CA LEU A 206 -13.04 -1.02 4.71
C LEU A 206 -12.97 -2.51 5.06
N LEU A 207 -13.83 -2.98 5.98
CA LEU A 207 -13.91 -4.40 6.32
C LEU A 207 -14.30 -5.24 5.10
N ALA A 208 -15.26 -4.78 4.30
CA ALA A 208 -15.65 -5.45 3.06
C ALA A 208 -14.49 -5.51 2.04
N ALA A 209 -13.66 -4.46 1.96
CA ALA A 209 -12.48 -4.45 1.10
C ALA A 209 -11.41 -5.46 1.56
N VAL A 210 -11.10 -5.51 2.85
CA VAL A 210 -10.12 -6.45 3.43
C VAL A 210 -10.58 -7.90 3.29
N ASN A 211 -11.88 -8.18 3.50
CA ASN A 211 -12.45 -9.52 3.40
C ASN A 211 -12.36 -10.15 2.00
N ARG A 212 -12.00 -9.38 0.97
CA ARG A 212 -11.72 -9.91 -0.37
C ARG A 212 -10.43 -10.72 -0.42
N PHE A 213 -9.54 -10.53 0.54
CA PHE A 213 -8.21 -11.15 0.63
C PHE A 213 -8.11 -12.23 1.68
N THR A 214 -9.06 -12.27 2.62
CA THR A 214 -9.09 -13.25 3.71
C THR A 214 -10.09 -14.37 3.44
N SER A 215 -9.85 -15.52 4.08
CA SER A 215 -10.77 -16.64 4.21
C SER A 215 -10.49 -17.39 5.51
N SER A 216 -11.24 -18.45 5.81
CA SER A 216 -10.92 -19.35 6.93
C SER A 216 -9.48 -19.85 6.86
N ASP A 217 -9.02 -20.15 5.65
CA ASP A 217 -7.73 -20.76 5.38
C ASP A 217 -6.64 -19.74 5.05
N LEU A 218 -6.97 -18.50 4.70
CA LEU A 218 -6.00 -17.42 4.46
C LEU A 218 -6.32 -16.23 5.35
N GLN A 219 -5.55 -16.09 6.41
CA GLN A 219 -5.65 -14.97 7.34
C GLN A 219 -4.45 -14.07 7.14
N LEU A 220 -4.65 -12.77 7.31
CA LEU A 220 -3.53 -11.83 7.39
C LEU A 220 -2.67 -12.19 8.61
N PRO A 221 -1.34 -12.04 8.54
CA PRO A 221 -0.46 -12.17 9.69
C PRO A 221 -1.00 -11.37 10.87
N PRO A 222 -0.90 -11.88 12.12
CA PRO A 222 -1.50 -11.25 13.29
C PRO A 222 -1.13 -9.77 13.42
N GLU A 223 0.13 -9.42 13.18
CA GLU A 223 0.62 -8.04 13.22
C GLU A 223 -0.09 -7.14 12.19
N VAL A 224 -0.22 -7.61 10.94
CA VAL A 224 -0.91 -6.86 9.87
C VAL A 224 -2.40 -6.73 10.19
N SER A 225 -3.03 -7.82 10.63
CA SER A 225 -4.43 -7.84 11.01
C SER A 225 -4.72 -6.86 12.15
N GLN A 226 -3.91 -6.88 13.21
CA GLN A 226 -4.07 -5.99 14.36
C GLN A 226 -3.95 -4.51 13.95
N ARG A 227 -2.93 -4.15 13.16
CA ARG A 227 -2.76 -2.77 12.71
C ARG A 227 -3.92 -2.29 11.83
N ILE A 228 -4.39 -3.15 10.90
CA ILE A 228 -5.58 -2.85 10.10
C ILE A 228 -6.81 -2.65 10.99
N GLN A 229 -7.06 -3.53 11.97
CA GLN A 229 -8.21 -3.41 12.86
C GLN A 229 -8.15 -2.14 13.72
N GLN A 230 -6.97 -1.82 14.26
CA GLN A 230 -6.75 -0.56 14.99
C GLN A 230 -6.99 0.66 14.09
N SER A 231 -6.50 0.64 12.85
CA SER A 231 -6.74 1.73 11.91
C SER A 231 -8.22 1.87 11.56
N ILE A 232 -8.90 0.76 11.23
CA ILE A 232 -10.33 0.72 10.93
C ILE A 232 -11.18 1.21 12.10
N SER A 233 -10.80 0.93 13.35
CA SER A 233 -11.52 1.43 14.53
C SER A 233 -11.48 2.95 14.71
N ARG A 234 -10.51 3.63 14.06
CA ARG A 234 -10.37 5.09 14.07
C ARG A 234 -11.10 5.75 12.89
N CYS A 235 -11.56 4.98 11.90
CA CYS A 235 -12.37 5.48 10.80
C CYS A 235 -13.80 5.70 11.28
N GLN A 236 -14.38 6.86 10.94
CA GLN A 236 -15.76 7.23 11.28
C GLN A 236 -16.80 6.43 10.45
#